data_AF-A0AAW1V5U8-F1
#
_entry.id   AF-A0AAW1V5U8-F1
#
_cell.length_a   1.000
_cell.length_b   1.000
_cell.length_c   1.000
_cell.angle_alpha   90.00
_cell.angle_beta   90.00
_cell.angle_gamma   90.00
#
_symmetry.space_group_name_H-M   'P 1'
#
loop_
_entity.id
_entity.type
_entity.pdbx_description
1 polymer ?
#
loop_
_entity_poly.entity_id
_entity_poly.type
_entity_poly.pdbx_seq_one_letter_code
_entity_poly.pdbx_strand_id
1 'polypeptide(L)'
;MRVLFPGTSGIRQIYSIFEALGTPSEAVWPGYSELPIVRKTNFVQFPSSKVRSVFAPLTDSGYDLVTRMLTYDPNRRITAEQALQHPFFGEENVLEKPSTDSDHREKKKMPVKRKLEDEE
;
A
#
# COMPACT_ATOMS: atom_id res chain seq x y z
N MET A 1 -1.55 11.26 -7.06
CA MET A 1 -1.92 9.83 -6.96
C MET A 1 -1.49 9.15 -8.25
N ARG A 2 -0.62 8.13 -8.17
CA ARG A 2 -0.10 7.41 -9.35
C ARG A 2 -0.89 6.11 -9.55
N VAL A 3 -1.35 5.83 -10.76
CA VAL A 3 -1.99 4.55 -11.09
C VAL A 3 -0.93 3.45 -11.12
N LEU A 4 -1.22 2.33 -10.44
CA LEU A 4 -0.29 1.21 -10.31
C LEU A 4 -0.04 0.49 -11.64
N PHE A 5 -1.11 0.24 -12.39
CA PHE A 5 -1.07 -0.45 -13.68
C PHE A 5 -1.84 0.38 -14.72
N PRO A 6 -1.20 1.36 -15.39
CA PRO A 6 -1.88 2.31 -16.27
C PRO A 6 -2.20 1.72 -17.67
N GLY A 7 -3.10 0.73 -17.73
CA GLY A 7 -3.59 0.18 -18.99
C GLY A 7 -4.73 0.99 -19.60
N THR A 8 -4.69 1.23 -20.91
CA THR A 8 -5.76 1.95 -21.65
C THR A 8 -6.71 1.01 -22.39
N SER A 9 -6.46 -0.31 -22.37
CA SER A 9 -7.32 -1.37 -22.91
C SER A 9 -7.03 -2.68 -22.17
N GLY A 10 -7.84 -3.72 -22.37
CA GLY A 10 -7.63 -5.02 -21.69
C GLY A 10 -6.24 -5.62 -21.93
N ILE A 11 -5.76 -5.61 -23.19
CA ILE A 11 -4.42 -6.12 -23.52
C ILE A 11 -3.33 -5.22 -22.91
N ARG A 12 -3.48 -3.89 -22.95
CA ARG A 12 -2.50 -2.98 -22.36
C ARG A 12 -2.48 -3.06 -20.83
N GLN A 13 -3.62 -3.36 -20.21
CA GLN A 13 -3.71 -3.63 -18.78
C GLN A 13 -2.92 -4.88 -18.39
N ILE A 14 -3.10 -5.97 -19.15
CA ILE A 14 -2.34 -7.22 -18.95
C ILE A 14 -0.84 -6.96 -19.13
N TYR A 15 -0.45 -6.25 -20.19
CA TYR A 15 0.94 -5.87 -20.42
C TYR A 15 1.52 -5.09 -19.23
N SER A 16 0.79 -4.08 -18.74
CA SER A 16 1.23 -3.26 -17.60
C SER A 16 1.38 -4.08 -16.31
N ILE A 17 0.50 -5.07 -16.11
CA ILE A 17 0.61 -6.01 -14.99
C ILE A 17 1.86 -6.89 -15.14
N PHE A 18 2.10 -7.47 -16.32
CA PHE A 18 3.28 -8.31 -16.57
C PHE A 18 4.60 -7.53 -16.48
N GLU A 19 4.62 -6.28 -16.94
CA GLU A 19 5.79 -5.41 -16.83
C GLU A 19 6.18 -5.14 -15.36
N ALA A 20 5.18 -5.04 -14.48
CA ALA A 20 5.37 -4.76 -13.06
C ALA A 20 5.64 -6.03 -12.23
N LEU A 21 4.97 -7.15 -12.53
CA LEU A 21 4.99 -8.35 -11.69
C LEU A 21 5.75 -9.54 -12.32
N GLY A 22 6.17 -9.43 -13.57
CA GLY A 22 6.65 -10.55 -14.38
C GLY A 22 5.50 -11.28 -15.06
N THR A 23 5.81 -12.07 -16.10
CA THR A 23 4.81 -12.91 -16.77
C THR A 23 4.63 -14.21 -15.99
N PRO A 24 3.39 -14.66 -15.72
CA PRO A 24 3.15 -15.90 -15.00
C PRO A 24 3.60 -17.12 -15.82
N SER A 25 3.96 -18.18 -15.10
CA SER A 25 4.28 -19.50 -15.62
C SER A 25 3.38 -20.55 -14.95
N GLU A 26 3.37 -21.78 -15.48
CA GLU A 26 2.63 -22.91 -14.87
C GLU A 26 3.05 -23.21 -13.43
N ALA A 27 4.29 -22.88 -13.04
CA ALA A 27 4.74 -23.02 -11.66
C ALA A 27 4.09 -21.99 -10.70
N VAL A 28 3.78 -20.80 -11.21
CA VAL A 28 3.17 -19.72 -10.44
C VAL A 28 1.65 -19.84 -10.45
N TRP A 29 1.07 -20.13 -11.62
CA TRP A 29 -0.36 -20.29 -11.83
C TRP A 29 -0.62 -21.54 -12.68
N PRO A 30 -0.89 -22.69 -12.04
CA PRO A 30 -1.25 -23.92 -12.75
C PRO A 30 -2.52 -23.73 -13.60
N GLY A 31 -2.45 -24.11 -14.88
CA GLY A 31 -3.53 -23.92 -15.85
C GLY A 31 -3.50 -22.55 -16.56
N TYR A 32 -2.48 -21.72 -16.33
CA TYR A 32 -2.35 -20.41 -16.98
C TYR A 32 -2.34 -20.52 -18.52
N SER A 33 -1.61 -21.48 -19.07
CA SER A 33 -1.54 -21.74 -20.51
C SER A 33 -2.85 -22.26 -21.10
N GLU A 34 -3.78 -22.69 -20.26
CA GLU A 34 -5.09 -23.18 -20.70
C GLU A 34 -6.12 -22.07 -20.87
N LEU A 35 -5.86 -20.90 -20.31
CA LEU A 35 -6.76 -19.76 -20.36
C LEU A 35 -7.02 -19.33 -21.82
N PRO A 36 -8.29 -19.14 -22.24
CA PRO A 36 -8.63 -18.85 -23.63
C PRO A 36 -7.89 -17.65 -24.22
N ILE A 37 -7.64 -16.60 -23.44
CA ILE A 37 -6.93 -15.41 -23.90
C ILE A 37 -5.43 -15.66 -24.10
N VAL A 38 -4.83 -16.51 -23.26
CA VAL A 38 -3.41 -16.89 -23.32
C VAL A 38 -3.16 -17.78 -24.54
N ARG A 39 -4.08 -18.72 -24.83
CA ARG A 39 -4.00 -19.56 -26.04
C ARG A 39 -4.14 -18.77 -27.34
N LYS A 40 -4.88 -17.66 -27.33
CA LYS A 40 -5.17 -16.84 -28.52
C LYS A 40 -4.18 -15.70 -28.74
N THR A 41 -3.35 -15.38 -27.75
CA THR A 41 -2.53 -14.16 -27.74
C THR A 41 -1.11 -14.50 -27.34
N ASN A 42 -0.14 -14.06 -28.12
CA ASN A 42 1.26 -14.19 -27.75
C ASN A 42 1.69 -12.98 -26.93
N PHE A 43 1.80 -13.14 -25.61
CA PHE A 43 2.21 -12.06 -24.71
C PHE A 43 3.73 -11.93 -24.62
N VAL A 44 4.21 -10.69 -24.44
CA VAL A 44 5.61 -10.39 -24.12
C VAL A 44 5.95 -11.02 -22.76
N GLN A 45 7.12 -11.65 -22.70
CA GLN A 45 7.61 -12.31 -21.50
C GLN A 45 8.48 -11.36 -20.67
N PHE A 46 8.12 -11.18 -19.41
CA PHE A 46 8.86 -10.41 -18.42
C PHE A 46 9.41 -11.36 -17.35
N PRO A 47 10.74 -11.54 -17.26
CA PRO A 47 11.32 -12.63 -16.48
C PRO A 47 11.30 -12.42 -14.96
N SER A 48 11.14 -11.18 -14.49
CA SER A 48 11.28 -10.84 -13.07
C SER A 48 10.25 -9.82 -12.60
N SER A 49 9.72 -10.04 -11.40
CA SER A 49 8.88 -9.06 -10.71
C SER A 49 9.67 -7.82 -10.30
N LYS A 50 9.05 -6.65 -10.47
CA LYS A 50 9.57 -5.35 -10.06
C LYS A 50 8.80 -4.79 -8.87
N VAL A 51 8.03 -5.60 -8.14
CA VAL A 51 7.09 -5.15 -7.10
C VAL A 51 7.74 -4.22 -6.07
N ARG A 52 8.97 -4.50 -5.63
CA ARG A 52 9.70 -3.66 -4.66
C ARG A 52 10.07 -2.28 -5.19
N SER A 53 10.28 -2.16 -6.50
CA SER A 53 10.54 -0.86 -7.15
C SER A 53 9.26 -0.10 -7.47
N VAL A 54 8.14 -0.82 -7.65
CA VAL A 54 6.83 -0.25 -7.98
C VAL A 54 6.16 0.32 -6.74
N PHE A 55 6.28 -0.38 -5.60
CA PHE A 55 5.77 0.04 -4.31
C PHE A 55 6.95 0.53 -3.47
N ALA A 56 7.07 1.84 -3.23
CA ALA A 56 8.13 2.36 -2.38
C ALA A 56 7.69 3.60 -1.58
N PRO A 57 8.18 3.76 -0.34
CA PRO A 57 8.77 2.73 0.55
C PRO A 57 7.69 1.99 1.37
N LEU A 58 7.84 0.66 1.52
CA LEU A 58 7.06 -0.19 2.44
C LEU A 58 8.01 -0.98 3.36
N THR A 59 7.51 -1.44 4.52
CA THR A 59 8.20 -2.43 5.36
C THR A 59 8.24 -3.79 4.64
N ASP A 60 9.09 -4.71 5.11
CA ASP A 60 9.13 -6.07 4.54
C ASP A 60 7.79 -6.81 4.70
N SER A 61 7.08 -6.60 5.82
CA SER A 61 5.72 -7.12 6.00
C SER A 61 4.71 -6.48 5.04
N GLY A 62 4.88 -5.20 4.70
CA GLY A 62 4.08 -4.52 3.70
C GLY A 62 4.33 -5.08 2.30
N TYR A 63 5.59 -5.35 1.96
CA TYR A 63 5.94 -6.03 0.73
C TYR A 63 5.39 -7.46 0.66
N ASP A 64 5.43 -8.22 1.76
CA ASP A 64 4.83 -9.55 1.84
C ASP A 64 3.32 -9.49 1.60
N LEU A 65 2.61 -8.59 2.29
CA LEU A 65 1.17 -8.42 2.12
C LEU A 65 0.79 -8.09 0.66
N VAL A 66 1.45 -7.09 0.07
CA VAL A 66 1.19 -6.66 -1.31
C VAL A 66 1.49 -7.79 -2.30
N THR A 67 2.60 -8.52 -2.09
CA THR A 67 2.95 -9.66 -2.94
C THR A 67 1.87 -10.74 -2.88
N ARG A 68 1.35 -11.05 -1.68
CA ARG A 68 0.27 -12.02 -1.50
C ARG A 68 -1.05 -11.57 -2.14
N MET A 69 -1.39 -10.28 -2.03
CA MET A 69 -2.57 -9.70 -2.68
C MET A 69 -2.49 -9.73 -4.21
N LEU A 70 -1.28 -9.57 -4.77
CA LEU A 70 -1.03 -9.55 -6.22
C LEU A 70 -0.70 -10.92 -6.82
N THR A 71 -0.88 -12.01 -6.06
CA THR A 71 -0.67 -13.38 -6.54
C THR A 71 -1.55 -13.68 -7.76
N TYR A 72 -0.94 -14.20 -8.82
CA TYR A 72 -1.64 -14.51 -10.08
C TYR A 72 -2.75 -15.54 -9.89
N ASP A 73 -2.41 -16.72 -9.35
CA ASP A 73 -3.36 -17.79 -9.09
C ASP A 73 -4.40 -17.35 -8.06
N PRO A 74 -5.69 -17.23 -8.44
CA PRO A 74 -6.75 -16.82 -7.53
C PRO A 74 -6.90 -17.75 -6.32
N ASN A 75 -6.60 -19.05 -6.47
CA ASN A 75 -6.72 -20.03 -5.39
C ASN A 75 -5.61 -19.89 -4.34
N ARG A 76 -4.49 -19.26 -4.72
CA ARG A 76 -3.34 -19.01 -3.84
C ARG A 76 -3.31 -17.57 -3.33
N ARG A 77 -4.16 -16.68 -3.87
CA ARG A 77 -4.24 -15.29 -3.46
C ARG A 77 -4.84 -15.18 -2.07
N ILE A 78 -4.24 -14.33 -1.23
CA ILE A 78 -4.71 -14.09 0.14
C ILE A 78 -6.17 -13.59 0.14
N THR A 79 -6.97 -14.10 1.08
CA THR A 79 -8.34 -13.63 1.29
C THR A 79 -8.36 -12.35 2.13
N ALA A 80 -9.49 -11.65 2.14
CA ALA A 80 -9.64 -10.47 2.99
C ALA A 80 -9.43 -10.80 4.48
N GLU A 81 -10.03 -11.89 4.97
CA GLU A 81 -9.86 -12.34 6.37
C GLU A 81 -8.41 -12.62 6.73
N GLN A 82 -7.69 -13.35 5.87
CA GLN A 82 -6.26 -13.62 6.06
C GLN A 82 -5.42 -12.34 6.00
N ALA A 83 -5.78 -11.40 5.13
CA ALA A 83 -5.09 -10.12 5.02
C ALA A 83 -5.27 -9.26 6.28
N LEU A 84 -6.46 -9.23 6.88
CA LEU A 84 -6.68 -8.50 8.14
C LEU A 84 -5.84 -9.05 9.30
N GLN A 85 -5.55 -10.36 9.29
CA GLN A 85 -4.71 -11.02 10.29
C GLN A 85 -3.21 -10.94 9.97
N HIS A 86 -2.83 -10.26 8.88
CA HIS A 86 -1.44 -10.21 8.43
C HIS A 86 -0.57 -9.38 9.40
N PRO A 87 0.70 -9.79 9.66
CA PRO A 87 1.62 -9.06 10.55
C PRO A 87 1.78 -7.58 10.23
N PHE A 88 1.63 -7.19 8.95
CA PHE A 88 1.64 -5.79 8.52
C PHE A 88 0.69 -4.88 9.31
N PHE A 89 -0.48 -5.39 9.73
CA PHE A 89 -1.45 -4.63 10.53
C PHE A 89 -1.24 -4.76 12.04
N GLY A 90 -0.43 -5.73 12.48
CA GLY A 90 -0.06 -5.94 13.88
C GLY A 90 1.29 -5.32 14.24
N GLU A 91 2.14 -5.02 13.26
CA GLU A 91 3.28 -4.13 13.45
C GLU A 91 2.74 -2.80 13.95
N GLU A 92 3.14 -2.43 15.17
CA GLU A 92 2.93 -1.09 15.69
C GLU A 92 3.55 -0.14 14.68
N ASN A 93 2.70 0.39 13.80
CA ASN A 93 3.15 1.15 12.66
C ASN A 93 3.86 2.37 13.25
N VAL A 94 5.18 2.41 13.10
CA VAL A 94 6.06 3.58 13.25
C VAL A 94 5.75 4.62 12.17
N LEU A 95 4.49 4.68 11.71
CA LEU A 95 3.91 5.93 11.26
C LEU A 95 4.02 6.82 12.48
N GLU A 96 5.05 7.66 12.49
CA GLU A 96 5.28 8.67 13.51
C GLU A 96 3.90 9.21 13.88
N LYS A 97 3.49 8.92 15.13
CA LYS A 97 2.25 9.47 15.68
C LYS A 97 2.30 10.94 15.30
N PRO A 98 1.30 11.49 14.58
CA PRO A 98 1.33 12.89 14.21
C PRO A 98 1.63 13.62 15.49
N SER A 99 2.79 14.28 15.54
CA SER A 99 3.32 14.90 16.74
C SER A 99 2.19 15.72 17.30
N THR A 100 1.59 15.23 18.39
CA THR A 100 0.68 16.03 19.18
C THR A 100 1.60 17.06 19.79
N ASP A 101 1.81 18.14 19.05
CA ASP A 101 2.27 19.37 19.64
C ASP A 101 1.17 19.71 20.63
N SER A 102 1.36 19.22 21.86
CA SER A 102 0.61 19.64 23.02
C SER A 102 1.06 21.07 23.26
N ASP A 103 0.56 21.95 22.39
CA ASP A 103 0.78 23.37 22.43
C ASP A 103 0.24 23.81 23.78
N HIS A 104 1.18 24.20 24.63
CA HIS A 104 0.93 24.64 25.98
C HIS A 104 0.04 25.87 25.88
N ARG A 105 -1.29 25.69 25.97
CA ARG A 105 -2.21 26.80 26.18
C ARG A 105 -1.99 27.31 27.59
N GLU A 106 -0.94 28.11 27.74
CA GLU A 106 -0.64 28.89 28.91
C GLU A 106 -1.85 29.77 29.18
N LYS A 107 -2.60 29.43 30.24
CA LYS A 107 -3.68 30.26 30.73
C LYS A 107 -3.06 31.57 31.19
N LYS A 108 -3.01 32.58 30.30
CA LYS A 108 -2.72 33.96 30.69
C LYS A 108 -3.77 34.37 31.73
N LYS A 109 -3.41 34.27 33.01
CA LYS A 109 -4.16 34.90 34.09
C LYS A 109 -4.07 36.41 33.85
N MET A 110 -5.20 37.05 33.61
CA MET A 110 -5.28 38.51 33.53
C MET A 110 -4.89 39.11 34.89
N PRO A 111 -4.04 40.14 34.94
CA PRO A 111 -3.72 40.80 36.19
C PRO A 111 -4.93 41.61 36.65
N VAL A 112 -5.44 41.29 37.85
CA VAL A 112 -6.39 42.14 38.58
C VAL A 112 -5.66 43.42 38.96
N LYS A 113 -5.97 44.53 38.28
CA LYS A 113 -5.52 45.86 38.70
C LYS A 113 -6.25 46.21 40.00
N ARG A 114 -5.54 46.11 41.13
CA ARG A 114 -5.90 46.85 42.34
C ARG A 114 -5.57 48.32 42.06
N LYS A 115 -6.59 49.17 42.00
CA LYS A 115 -6.41 50.59 42.29
C LYS A 115 -6.77 50.78 43.76
N LEU A 116 -5.74 50.97 44.56
CA LEU A 116 -5.82 51.72 45.81
C LEU A 116 -5.65 53.18 45.39
N GLU A 117 -6.69 53.99 45.59
CA GLU A 117 -6.58 55.43 45.68
C GLU A 117 -7.20 55.76 47.04
N ASP A 118 -6.33 55.83 48.06
CA ASP A 118 -6.64 56.42 49.35
C ASP A 118 -6.48 57.95 49.22
N GLU A 119 -7.56 58.64 49.57
CA GLU A 119 -7.72 59.94 50.24
C GLU A 119 -6.82 61.15 49.87
N GLU A 120 -7.46 62.21 49.36
CA GLU A 120 -7.65 63.50 50.09
C GLU A 120 -8.96 64.17 49.67
#